data_AF-A0A401TRX2-F1
#
_entry.id   AF-A0A401TRX2-F1
#
_cell.length_a   1.000
_cell.length_b   1.000
_cell.length_c   1.000
_cell.angle_alpha   90.00
_cell.angle_beta   90.00
_cell.angle_gamma   90.00
#
_symmetry.space_group_name_H-M   'P 1'
#
loop_
_entity.id
_entity.type
_entity.pdbx_description
1 polymer ?
#
loop_
_entity_poly.entity_id
_entity_poly.type
_entity_poly.pdbx_seq_one_letter_code
_entity_poly.pdbx_strand_id
1 'polypeptide(L)' 'MKTLSYLVVAATVAFGASNALAQSAAEPAYGPELQGFDYPYPVEHYRFSSQGQELDMAYLDVKPSTPNGQT' A
#
# COMPACT_ATOMS: atom_id res chain seq x y z
N MET A 1 48.81 32.68 32.03
CA MET A 1 47.52 32.72 32.74
C MET A 1 46.46 33.23 31.78
N LYS A 2 45.47 32.36 31.49
CA LYS A 2 44.13 32.61 30.93
C LYS A 2 43.96 33.65 29.82
N THR A 3 44.14 33.23 28.57
CA THR A 3 43.26 33.64 27.44
C THR A 3 43.12 32.58 26.32
N LEU A 4 43.72 31.39 26.47
CA LEU A 4 43.74 30.32 25.45
C LEU A 4 42.57 29.30 25.56
N SER A 5 41.40 29.70 26.06
CA SER A 5 40.27 28.77 26.35
C SER A 5 38.96 29.11 25.62
N TYR A 6 39.03 29.66 24.41
CA TYR A 6 37.84 29.84 23.55
C TYR A 6 37.97 29.13 22.19
N LEU A 7 38.75 28.03 22.14
CA LEU A 7 38.91 27.23 20.91
C LEU A 7 38.15 25.89 20.95
N VAL A 8 37.22 25.67 21.88
CA VAL A 8 36.52 24.37 21.98
C VAL A 8 34.97 24.47 22.02
N VAL A 9 34.38 25.65 22.22
CA VAL A 9 32.90 25.74 22.41
C VAL A 9 32.15 26.16 21.13
N ALA A 10 32.80 26.17 19.97
CA ALA A 10 32.17 26.54 18.69
C ALA A 10 32.03 25.39 17.68
N ALA A 11 32.35 24.14 18.06
CA ALA A 11 32.53 23.06 17.09
C ALA A 11 31.62 21.83 17.25
N THR A 12 30.55 21.88 18.06
CA THR A 12 29.62 20.73 18.17
C THR A 12 28.15 21.15 18.18
N VAL A 13 27.78 22.11 17.34
CA VAL A 13 26.38 22.28 16.94
C VAL A 13 26.22 21.55 15.61
N ALA A 14 25.19 20.71 15.53
CA ALA A 14 24.75 19.96 14.36
C ALA A 14 25.53 18.67 14.06
N PHE A 15 25.54 17.73 15.01
CA PHE A 15 25.33 16.34 14.60
C PHE A 15 23.85 16.24 14.17
N GLY A 16 23.61 16.60 12.91
CA GLY A 16 22.29 16.63 12.30
C GLY A 16 21.64 15.27 12.45
N ALA A 17 20.58 15.20 13.25
CA ALA A 17 19.64 14.11 13.20
C ALA A 17 19.10 14.07 11.77
N SER A 18 19.69 13.20 10.94
CA SER A 18 19.14 12.84 9.64
C SER A 18 17.91 12.00 9.93
N ASN A 19 16.83 12.66 10.36
CA ASN A 19 15.51 12.09 10.28
C ASN A 19 15.21 12.02 8.79
N ALA A 20 15.52 10.87 8.18
CA ALA A 20 14.92 10.51 6.92
C ALA A 20 13.41 10.58 7.16
N LEU A 21 12.77 11.66 6.69
CA LEU A 21 11.34 11.70 6.56
C LEU A 21 11.02 10.59 5.56
N ALA A 22 10.61 9.44 6.08
CA ALA A 22 9.99 8.42 5.25
C ALA A 22 8.73 9.07 4.68
N GLN A 23 8.85 9.64 3.48
CA GLN A 23 7.71 10.10 2.72
C GLN A 23 6.89 8.86 2.42
N SER A 24 5.90 8.57 3.25
CA SER A 24 4.90 7.56 2.92
C SER A 24 4.28 8.04 1.62
N ALA A 25 4.48 7.28 0.53
CA ALA A 25 3.71 7.51 -0.68
C ALA A 25 2.24 7.44 -0.29
N ALA A 26 1.44 8.39 -0.79
CA ALA A 26 0.00 8.33 -0.58
C ALA A 26 -0.49 7.01 -1.18
N GLU A 27 -1.03 6.11 -0.34
CA GLU A 27 -1.66 4.90 -0.83
C GLU A 27 -2.90 5.29 -1.64
N PRO A 28 -3.19 4.56 -2.74
CA PRO A 28 -4.41 4.81 -3.49
C PRO A 28 -5.63 4.63 -2.57
N ALA A 29 -6.51 5.63 -2.57
CA ALA A 29 -7.80 5.50 -1.90
C ALA A 29 -8.74 4.72 -2.81
N TYR A 30 -9.08 3.50 -2.42
CA TYR A 30 -10.08 2.70 -3.12
C TYR A 30 -11.47 2.96 -2.56
N GLY A 31 -12.49 2.77 -3.40
CA GLY A 31 -13.87 2.77 -2.94
C GLY A 31 -14.21 1.50 -2.13
N PRO A 32 -15.45 1.40 -1.61
CA PRO A 32 -15.88 0.31 -0.73
C PRO A 32 -15.81 -1.08 -1.37
N GLU A 33 -15.80 -1.17 -2.70
CA GLU A 33 -15.65 -2.45 -3.44
C GLU A 33 -14.35 -2.47 -4.25
N LEU A 34 -13.29 -1.83 -3.73
CA LEU A 34 -11.98 -1.74 -4.38
C LEU A 34 -12.01 -1.05 -5.77
N GLN A 35 -12.92 -0.10 -5.98
CA GLN A 35 -12.97 0.65 -7.23
C GLN A 35 -11.63 1.37 -7.47
N GLY A 36 -11.13 1.29 -8.70
CA GLY A 36 -9.83 1.84 -9.11
C GLY A 36 -8.65 0.89 -8.94
N PHE A 37 -8.88 -0.33 -8.43
CA PHE A 37 -7.88 -1.40 -8.46
C PHE A 37 -7.97 -2.20 -9.76
N ASP A 38 -6.84 -2.32 -10.48
CA ASP A 38 -6.77 -3.09 -11.72
C ASP A 38 -6.51 -4.57 -11.45
N TYR A 39 -7.43 -5.42 -11.88
CA TYR A 39 -7.28 -6.88 -11.78
C TYR A 39 -6.48 -7.43 -12.97
N PRO A 40 -5.67 -8.49 -12.78
CA PRO A 40 -4.87 -9.08 -13.85
C PRO A 40 -5.70 -9.91 -14.85
N TYR A 41 -6.98 -10.17 -14.55
CA TYR A 41 -7.93 -10.90 -15.38
C TYR A 41 -9.28 -10.17 -15.41
N PRO A 42 -10.17 -10.47 -16.37
CA PRO A 42 -11.50 -9.89 -16.41
C PRO A 42 -12.28 -10.19 -15.13
N VAL A 43 -12.85 -9.13 -14.54
CA VAL A 43 -13.76 -9.25 -13.40
C VAL A 43 -15.17 -9.53 -13.91
N GLU A 44 -15.76 -10.59 -13.39
CA GLU A 44 -17.17 -10.94 -13.59
C GLU A 44 -17.97 -10.69 -12.32
N HIS A 45 -19.27 -10.48 -12.47
CA HIS A 45 -20.19 -10.15 -11.37
C HIS A 45 -21.33 -11.16 -11.31
N TYR A 46 -21.55 -11.71 -10.12
CA TYR A 46 -22.70 -12.55 -9.83
C TYR A 46 -23.59 -11.88 -8.79
N ARG A 47 -24.83 -11.57 -9.19
CA ARG A 47 -25.85 -10.97 -8.31
C ARG A 47 -26.81 -12.01 -7.79
N PHE A 48 -27.01 -12.02 -6.48
CA PHE A 48 -27.89 -12.97 -5.82
C PHE A 48 -28.42 -12.41 -4.49
N SER A 49 -29.55 -12.94 -4.06
CA SER A 49 -30.14 -12.61 -2.77
C SER A 49 -29.67 -13.57 -1.69
N SER A 50 -29.27 -13.07 -0.53
CA SER A 50 -28.95 -13.87 0.65
C SER A 50 -29.39 -13.15 1.92
N GLN A 51 -30.02 -13.87 2.85
CA GLN A 51 -30.47 -13.33 4.14
C GLN A 51 -31.35 -12.07 4.02
N GLY A 52 -32.13 -11.98 2.93
CA GLY A 52 -32.99 -10.82 2.67
C GLY A 52 -32.28 -9.59 2.10
N GLN A 53 -31.03 -9.71 1.65
CA GLN A 53 -30.27 -8.65 1.00
C GLN A 53 -29.84 -9.05 -0.41
N GLU A 54 -29.84 -8.09 -1.33
CA GLU A 54 -29.22 -8.23 -2.66
C GLU A 54 -27.71 -8.02 -2.53
N LEU A 55 -26.93 -8.98 -3.03
CA LEU A 55 -25.47 -8.97 -2.99
C LEU A 55 -24.90 -8.98 -4.41
N ASP A 56 -23.73 -8.37 -4.58
CA ASP A 56 -22.93 -8.39 -5.82
C ASP A 56 -21.54 -8.96 -5.49
N MET A 57 -21.18 -10.06 -6.16
CA MET A 57 -19.90 -10.74 -5.96
C MET A 57 -19.03 -10.61 -7.21
N ALA A 58 -17.93 -9.88 -7.07
CA ALA A 58 -16.85 -9.85 -8.05
C ALA A 58 -16.01 -11.14 -7.98
N TYR A 59 -15.75 -11.78 -9.11
CA TYR A 59 -14.92 -12.98 -9.21
C TYR A 59 -14.11 -13.02 -10.51
N LEU A 60 -13.09 -13.88 -10.56
CA LEU A 60 -12.24 -14.12 -11.74
C LEU A 60 -12.38 -15.60 -12.15
N ASP A 61 -12.92 -15.88 -13.34
CA ASP A 61 -12.91 -17.24 -13.93
C ASP A 61 -11.66 -17.43 -14.80
N VAL A 62 -10.54 -17.82 -14.17
CA VAL A 62 -9.27 -18.04 -14.87
C VAL A 62 -9.13 -19.48 -15.30
N LYS A 63 -9.33 -19.73 -16.60
CA LYS A 63 -9.18 -21.08 -17.17
C LYS A 63 -7.71 -21.50 -17.23
N PRO A 64 -7.38 -22.75 -16.90
CA PRO A 64 -6.02 -23.28 -17.04
C PRO A 64 -5.64 -23.39 -18.52
N SER A 65 -4.36 -23.25 -18.84
CA SER A 65 -3.84 -23.47 -20.19
C SER A 65 -3.94 -24.95 -20.61
N THR A 66 -3.69 -25.87 -19.67
CA THR A 66 -3.84 -27.32 -19.84
C THR A 66 -4.76 -27.85 -18.75
N PRO A 67 -6.02 -28.22 -19.08
CA PRO A 67 -6.93 -28.84 -18.12
C PRO A 67 -6.36 -30.17 -17.59
N ASN A 68 -6.59 -30.45 -16.30
CA ASN A 68 -6.10 -31.67 -15.64
C ASN A 68 -7.01 -32.90 -15.84
N GLY A 69 -8.04 -32.80 -16.68
CA GLY A 69 -8.93 -33.91 -17.04
C GLY A 69 -9.85 -34.39 -15.91
N GLN A 70 -10.01 -33.64 -14.83
CA GLN A 70 -10.97 -33.95 -13.78
C GLN A 70 -12.32 -33.32 -14.13
N THR A 71 -13.31 -34.17 -14.42
CA THR A 71 -14.72 -33.81 -14.67
C THR A 71 -15.63 -34.64 -13.80
#